data_AF-A0A9D5F019-F1
#
_entry.id   AF-A0A9D5F019-F1
#
_cell.length_a   1.000
_cell.length_b   1.000
_cell.length_c   1.000
_cell.angle_alpha   90.00
_cell.angle_beta   90.00
_cell.angle_gamma   90.00
#
_symmetry.space_group_name_H-M   'P 1'
#
loop_
_entity.id
_entity.type
_entity.pdbx_description
1 polymer ?
#
loop_
_entity_poly.entity_id
_entity_poly.type
_entity_poly.pdbx_seq_one_letter_code
_entity_poly.pdbx_strand_id
1 'polypeptide(L)' 'MFTYMIFGALRGTREGLMFHSCVPELGRHPELWADECPFRIASLAQAHVELVTCPQRAEGARALRDRLAA' A
#
# COMPACT_ATOMS: atom_id res chain seq x y z
N MET A 1 7.91 -6.12 -4.33
CA MET A 1 7.39 -4.74 -4.37
C MET A 1 6.17 -4.66 -3.47
N PHE A 2 6.03 -3.60 -2.68
CA PHE A 2 4.86 -3.35 -1.83
C PHE A 2 3.84 -2.53 -2.61
N THR A 3 2.56 -2.83 -2.40
CA THR A 3 1.46 -2.04 -2.96
C THR A 3 0.66 -1.46 -1.83
N TYR A 4 0.48 -0.15 -1.88
CA TYR A 4 -0.25 0.63 -0.91
C TYR A 4 -1.50 1.24 -1.54
N MET A 5 -2.51 1.45 -0.71
CA MET A 5 -3.65 2.30 -1.03
C MET A 5 -3.58 3.55 -0.16
N ILE A 6 -3.57 4.71 -0.79
CA ILE A 6 -3.50 6.01 -0.11
C ILE A 6 -4.86 6.68 -0.24
N PHE A 7 -5.48 7.00 0.89
CA PHE A 7 -6.77 7.66 0.98
C PHE A 7 -6.61 9.09 1.49
N GLY A 8 -7.39 10.03 0.94
CA GLY A 8 -7.50 11.40 1.44
C GLY A 8 -8.42 11.55 2.65
N ALA A 9 -8.83 12.79 2.95
CA ALA A 9 -9.58 13.17 4.16
C ALA A 9 -10.94 12.48 4.36
N LEU A 10 -11.52 11.89 3.30
CA LEU A 10 -12.79 11.19 3.37
C LEU A 10 -12.58 9.69 3.59
N ARG A 11 -12.55 9.28 4.86
CA ARG A 11 -12.68 7.86 5.22
C ARG A 11 -14.02 7.33 4.69
N GLY A 12 -13.98 6.35 3.79
CA GLY A 12 -15.18 5.67 3.27
C GLY A 12 -15.56 5.99 1.82
N THR A 13 -14.87 6.92 1.15
CA THR A 13 -14.93 6.97 -0.32
C THR A 13 -14.16 5.78 -0.88
N ARG A 14 -14.72 5.07 -1.87
CA ARG A 14 -14.06 3.93 -2.54
C ARG A 14 -12.87 4.35 -3.42
N GLU A 15 -12.53 5.65 -3.43
CA GLU A 15 -11.49 6.23 -4.26
C GLU A 15 -10.21 6.43 -3.43
N GLY A 16 -9.12 5.82 -3.89
CA GLY A 16 -7.79 5.89 -3.29
C GLY A 16 -6.73 5.73 -4.36
N LEU A 17 -5.49 6.13 -4.06
CA LEU A 17 -4.36 6.06 -4.97
C LEU A 17 -3.65 4.74 -4.71
N MET A 18 -3.61 3.88 -5.73
CA MET A 18 -2.76 2.71 -5.70
C MET A 18 -1.32 3.13 -5.98
N PHE A 19 -0.43 2.88 -5.02
CA PHE A 19 0.96 3.28 -5.09
C PHE A 19 1.88 2.09 -4.90
N HIS A 20 2.83 1.90 -5.81
CA HIS A 20 3.78 0.81 -5.74
C HIS A 20 5.12 1.34 -5.24
N SER A 21 5.64 0.78 -4.16
CA SER A 21 6.91 1.21 -3.58
C SER A 21 7.78 0.03 -3.18
N CYS A 22 9.08 0.24 -3.17
CA CYS A 22 10.05 -0.69 -2.57
C CYS A 22 10.33 -0.36 -1.10
N VAL A 23 9.84 0.77 -0.59
CA VAL A 23 10.02 1.23 0.78
C VAL A 23 8.94 0.61 1.68
N PRO A 24 9.31 -0.14 2.73
CA PRO A 24 8.35 -0.61 3.73
C PRO A 24 7.81 0.58 4.55
N GLU A 25 6.65 0.41 5.19
CA GLU A 25 6.05 1.46 6.04
C GLU A 25 5.87 2.82 5.33
N LEU A 26 5.47 2.82 4.04
CA LEU A 26 5.32 4.03 3.21
C LEU A 26 4.52 5.18 3.88
N GLY A 27 3.59 4.87 4.78
CA GLY A 27 2.85 5.88 5.55
C GLY A 27 3.71 6.79 6.43
N ARG A 28 4.97 6.41 6.73
CA ARG A 28 5.94 7.22 7.48
C ARG A 28 6.74 8.16 6.58
N HIS A 29 6.60 8.03 5.27
CA HIS A 29 7.40 8.71 4.26
C HIS A 29 6.51 9.49 3.26
N PRO A 30 5.77 10.51 3.73
CA PRO A 30 4.90 11.31 2.86
C PRO A 30 5.64 12.01 1.72
N GLU A 31 6.92 12.32 1.90
CA GLU A 31 7.81 12.89 0.86
C GLU A 31 7.93 12.02 -0.40
N LEU A 32 7.57 10.73 -0.32
CA LEU A 32 7.69 9.78 -1.42
C LEU A 32 6.41 9.63 -2.25
N TRP A 33 5.26 10.14 -1.79
CA TRP A 33 3.97 9.91 -2.48
C TRP A 33 3.02 11.10 -2.43
N ALA A 34 3.23 12.09 -1.56
CA ALA A 34 2.28 13.18 -1.37
C ALA A 34 2.09 14.04 -2.63
N ASP A 35 3.18 14.31 -3.37
CA ASP A 35 3.13 15.11 -4.60
C ASP A 35 2.46 14.36 -5.77
N GLU A 36 2.47 13.03 -5.72
CA GLU A 36 1.81 12.16 -6.70
C GLU A 36 0.33 11.90 -6.35
N CYS A 37 -0.12 12.36 -5.18
CA CYS A 37 -1.47 12.13 -4.72
C CYS A 37 -2.48 13.05 -5.44
N PRO A 38 -3.43 12.50 -6.22
CA PRO A 38 -4.40 13.32 -6.96
C PRO A 38 -5.49 13.92 -6.05
N PHE A 39 -5.58 13.47 -4.80
CA PHE A 39 -6.59 13.93 -3.86
C PHE A 39 -6.11 15.18 -3.13
N ARG A 40 -7.03 16.13 -2.91
CA ARG A 40 -6.77 17.26 -2.01
C ARG A 40 -6.65 16.75 -0.58
N ILE A 41 -5.40 16.61 -0.12
CA ILE A 41 -5.06 16.36 1.27
C ILE A 41 -4.85 17.73 1.93
N ALA A 42 -5.80 18.19 2.74
CA ALA A 42 -5.65 19.45 3.47
C ALA A 42 -4.57 19.37 4.58
N SER A 43 -4.30 18.16 5.07
CA SER A 43 -3.22 17.86 6.00
C SER A 43 -2.80 16.40 5.85
N LEU A 44 -1.50 16.12 5.85
CA LEU A 44 -0.97 14.75 5.82
C LEU A 44 -1.48 13.89 6.99
N ALA A 45 -1.84 14.52 8.12
CA ALA A 45 -2.46 13.83 9.26
C ALA A 45 -3.85 13.25 8.94
N GLN A 46 -4.48 13.71 7.86
CA GLN A 46 -5.78 13.21 7.39
C GLN A 46 -5.63 12.12 6.32
N ALA A 47 -4.42 11.88 5.80
CA ALA A 47 -4.18 10.80 4.87
C ALA A 47 -4.11 9.46 5.61
N HIS A 48 -4.63 8.42 4.98
CA HIS A 48 -4.53 7.05 5.46
C HIS A 48 -3.80 6.21 4.42
N VAL A 49 -2.75 5.51 4.84
CA VAL A 49 -1.96 4.64 3.96
C VAL A 49 -2.13 3.21 4.44
N GLU A 50 -2.73 2.38 3.60
CA GLU A 50 -3.00 0.98 3.87
C GLU A 50 -2.10 0.11 2.99
N LEU A 51 -1.47 -0.92 3.58
CA LEU A 51 -0.71 -1.91 2.82
C LEU A 51 -1.66 -2.95 2.23
N VAL A 52 -1.77 -3.00 0.91
CA VAL A 52 -2.67 -3.93 0.19
C VAL A 52 -1.96 -5.25 -0.09
N THR A 53 -0.75 -5.18 -0.63
CA THR A 53 0.08 -6.38 -0.85
C THR A 53 1.49 -6.14 -0.37
N CYS A 54 1.91 -6.98 0.56
CA CYS A 54 3.31 -7.14 0.90
C CYS A 54 3.93 -8.13 -0.09
N PRO A 55 5.16 -7.91 -0.58
CA PRO A 55 5.92 -8.99 -1.17
C PRO A 55 6.23 -9.97 -0.04
N GLN A 56 5.33 -10.93 0.19
CA GLN A 56 5.74 -12.22 0.69
C GLN A 56 6.85 -12.65 -0.27
N ARG A 57 8.06 -12.92 0.25
CA ARG A 57 9.08 -13.65 -0.51
C ARG A 57 8.34 -14.70 -1.32
N ALA A 58 8.56 -14.74 -2.62
CA ALA A 58 7.95 -15.69 -3.54
C ALA A 58 8.27 -17.18 -3.23
N GLU A 59 8.77 -17.48 -2.02
CA GLU A 59 9.02 -18.81 -1.47
C GLU A 59 7.76 -19.45 -0.85
N GLY A 60 6.78 -18.67 -0.38
CA GLY A 60 5.59 -19.22 0.30
C GLY A 60 4.56 -19.89 -0.63
N ALA A 61 4.41 -19.38 -1.85
CA ALA A 61 3.47 -19.95 -2.82
C ALA A 61 3.92 -21.33 -3.34
N ARG A 62 5.24 -21.59 -3.35
CA ARG A 62 5.80 -22.90 -3.74
C ARG A 62 5.67 -23.91 -2.59
N ALA A 63 6.00 -23.51 -1.37
CA ALA A 63 5.90 -24.37 -0.18
C ALA A 63 4.45 -24.82 0.13
N LEU A 64 3.45 -23.97 -0.14
CA LEU A 64 2.04 -24.35 0.01
C LEU A 64 1.56 -25.28 -1.10
N ARG A 65 2.05 -25.09 -2.33
CA ARG A 65 1.71 -25.95 -3.48
C ARG A 65 2.35 -27.34 -3.34
N ASP A 66 3.59 -27.41 -2.87
CA ASP A 66 4.30 -28.68 -2.65
C ASP A 66 3.71 -29.46 -1.45
N ARG A 67 3.13 -28.79 -0.44
CA ARG A 67 2.40 -29.42 0.67
C ARG A 67 0.99 -29.91 0.32
N LEU A 68 0.38 -29.38 -0.74
CA LEU A 68 -0.97 -29.79 -1.20
C LEU A 68 -0.91 -30.84 -2.32
N ALA A 69 0.28 -31.07 -2.89
CA ALA A 69 0.55 -32.10 -3.90
C ALA A 69 1.19 -33.38 -3.33
N ALA A 70 1.44 -33.42 -2.02
CA ALA A 70 1.91 -34.57 -1.25
C ALA A 70 0.80 -35.09 -0.33
#